data_AF-A0A5C1Y9T0-F1
#
_entry.id   AF-A0A5C1Y9T0-F1
#
_cell.length_a   1.000
_cell.length_b   1.000
_cell.length_c   1.000
_cell.angle_alpha   90.00
_cell.angle_beta   90.00
_cell.angle_gamma   90.00
#
_symmetry.space_group_name_H-M   'P 1'
#
loop_
_entity.id
_entity.type
_entity.pdbx_description
1 polymer ?
#
loop_
_entity_poly.entity_id
_entity_poly.type
_entity_poly.pdbx_seq_one_letter_code
_entity_poly.pdbx_strand_id
1 'polypeptide(L)'
;MPSDLVLSGGTDATRWVYERLATTYLNEWHVESLSWELIFNRDAEGAALAAGVSESILSERVTTNDLVIDALRQKLTAPRPFEELEPGLDANAAIASLGLMLEKGLIDGARSMARRLHEARPGDTFLAFAYAFCSIPTDPAGARNVLIGLDLGTALEMAALRAIDLATCALFEQDLLSARDAFGAGANPLPEHTAWLWDPVEASQGRAILQYGTLDSWAKRFAEIEPS
;
A
#
# COMPACT_ATOMS: atom_id res chain seq x y z
N MET A 1 39.17 2.02 -4.76
CA MET A 1 37.70 2.13 -4.78
C MET A 1 37.36 3.59 -4.54
N PRO A 2 36.59 4.26 -5.40
CA PRO A 2 36.09 5.61 -5.08
C PRO A 2 35.17 5.46 -3.86
N SER A 3 35.40 6.27 -2.83
CA SER A 3 34.46 6.42 -1.72
C SER A 3 33.26 7.20 -2.21
N ASP A 4 32.04 6.68 -2.03
CA ASP A 4 30.83 7.46 -2.29
C ASP A 4 30.88 8.76 -1.50
N LEU A 5 30.76 9.88 -2.20
CA LEU A 5 30.88 11.21 -1.62
C LEU A 5 29.55 11.56 -0.93
N VAL A 6 29.46 11.26 0.36
CA VAL A 6 28.31 11.64 1.19
C VAL A 6 28.57 13.01 1.80
N LEU A 7 27.67 13.94 1.54
CA LEU A 7 27.70 15.29 2.09
C LEU A 7 27.41 15.31 3.59
N SER A 8 27.69 16.43 4.26
CA SER A 8 27.52 16.60 5.70
C SER A 8 26.08 16.36 6.19
N GLY A 9 25.09 16.62 5.34
CA GLY A 9 23.68 16.36 5.61
C GLY A 9 23.24 14.91 5.42
N GLY A 10 24.18 13.99 5.17
CA GLY A 10 23.92 12.57 4.95
C GLY A 10 23.45 12.24 3.54
N THR A 11 22.98 11.00 3.36
CA THR A 11 22.58 10.45 2.06
C THR A 11 21.45 11.24 1.41
N ASP A 12 20.47 11.68 2.21
CA ASP A 12 19.29 12.38 1.69
C ASP A 12 19.64 13.78 1.16
N ALA A 13 20.49 14.52 1.89
CA ALA A 13 21.00 15.80 1.43
C ALA A 13 21.88 15.64 0.18
N THR A 14 22.67 14.56 0.12
CA THR A 14 23.51 14.23 -1.04
C THR A 14 22.65 13.99 -2.28
N ARG A 15 21.59 13.19 -2.14
CA ARG A 15 20.63 12.91 -3.21
C ARG A 15 19.90 14.17 -3.65
N TRP A 16 19.43 14.98 -2.70
CA TRP A 16 18.76 16.25 -2.99
C TRP A 16 19.65 17.20 -3.80
N VAL A 17 20.89 17.42 -3.37
CA VAL A 17 21.85 18.27 -4.09
C VAL A 17 22.10 17.74 -5.50
N TYR A 18 22.28 16.42 -5.64
CA TYR A 18 22.45 15.80 -6.95
C TYR A 18 21.23 16.03 -7.85
N GLU A 19 20.02 15.73 -7.37
CA GLU A 19 18.77 15.90 -8.14
C GLU A 19 18.53 17.37 -8.51
N ARG A 20 18.86 18.30 -7.62
CA ARG A 20 18.79 19.74 -7.88
C ARG A 20 19.65 20.18 -9.06
N LEU A 21 20.86 19.63 -9.16
CA LEU A 21 21.85 19.98 -10.18
C LEU A 21 21.70 19.17 -11.47
N ALA A 22 21.17 17.94 -11.40
CA ALA A 22 21.18 16.99 -12.51
C ALA A 22 19.78 16.67 -13.08
N THR A 23 18.71 16.81 -12.30
CA THR A 23 17.38 16.32 -12.68
C THR A 23 16.42 17.47 -12.97
N THR A 24 15.86 17.51 -14.18
CA THR A 24 15.07 18.66 -14.64
C THR A 24 13.69 18.75 -14.00
N TYR A 25 12.98 17.63 -13.79
CA TYR A 25 11.59 17.66 -13.35
C TYR A 25 11.41 17.23 -11.89
N LEU A 26 10.68 18.02 -11.09
CA LEU A 26 10.48 17.74 -9.65
C LEU A 26 9.66 16.47 -9.38
N ASN A 27 8.79 16.07 -10.31
CA ASN A 27 8.04 14.83 -10.20
C ASN A 27 8.94 13.58 -10.28
N GLU A 28 10.16 13.71 -10.82
CA GLU A 28 11.17 12.64 -10.88
C GLU A 28 12.02 12.57 -9.61
N TRP A 29 12.04 13.63 -8.79
CA TRP A 29 12.89 13.71 -7.60
C TRP A 29 12.44 12.77 -6.49
N HIS A 30 13.31 12.45 -5.56
CA HIS A 30 12.94 11.65 -4.39
C HIS A 30 12.06 12.45 -3.40
N VAL A 31 11.22 11.78 -2.59
CA VAL A 31 10.30 12.46 -1.65
C VAL A 31 11.07 13.25 -0.59
N GLU A 32 12.15 12.68 -0.10
CA GLU A 32 13.08 13.25 0.88
C GLU A 32 13.80 14.45 0.27
N SER A 33 14.13 14.41 -1.02
CA SER A 33 14.68 15.57 -1.74
C SER A 33 13.68 16.70 -1.91
N LEU A 34 12.41 16.38 -2.19
CA LEU A 34 11.34 17.39 -2.20
C LEU A 34 11.11 17.98 -0.79
N SER A 35 11.33 17.20 0.26
CA SER A 35 11.26 17.70 1.64
C SER A 35 12.41 18.65 1.96
N TRP A 36 13.63 18.32 1.53
CA TRP A 36 14.78 19.23 1.58
C TRP A 36 14.55 20.51 0.77
N GLU A 37 13.92 20.41 -0.39
CA GLU A 37 13.56 21.57 -1.21
C GLU A 37 12.62 22.54 -0.48
N LEU A 38 11.63 22.03 0.27
CA LEU A 38 10.76 22.86 1.12
C LEU A 38 11.53 23.54 2.25
N ILE A 39 12.51 22.84 2.84
CA ILE A 39 13.38 23.42 3.88
C ILE A 39 14.22 24.55 3.27
N PHE A 40 14.83 24.33 2.11
CA PHE A 40 15.62 25.33 1.39
C PHE A 40 14.79 26.56 0.99
N ASN A 41 13.58 26.37 0.47
CA ASN A 41 12.69 27.48 0.12
C ASN A 41 12.27 28.32 1.34
N ARG A 42 12.28 27.73 2.54
CA ARG A 42 11.96 28.42 3.79
C ARG A 42 13.18 29.09 4.42
N ASP A 43 14.33 28.42 4.38
CA ASP A 43 15.60 28.84 4.96
C ASP A 43 16.77 28.32 4.10
N ALA A 44 17.12 29.09 3.07
CA ALA A 44 18.14 28.70 2.09
C ALA A 44 19.53 28.59 2.72
N GLU A 45 19.88 29.51 3.61
CA GLU A 45 21.18 29.53 4.28
C GLU A 45 21.33 28.35 5.24
N GLY A 46 20.30 28.08 6.06
CA GLY A 46 20.30 26.94 6.97
C GLY A 46 20.34 25.59 6.26
N ALA A 47 19.58 25.43 5.17
CA ALA A 47 19.57 24.21 4.37
C ALA A 47 20.91 23.98 3.66
N ALA A 48 21.50 25.03 3.08
CA ALA A 48 22.81 24.96 2.41
C ALA A 48 23.92 24.58 3.41
N LEU A 49 23.92 25.21 4.59
CA LEU A 49 24.84 24.89 5.68
C LEU A 49 24.70 23.43 6.12
N ALA A 50 23.46 22.95 6.31
CA ALA A 50 23.19 21.58 6.74
C ALA A 50 23.62 20.55 5.68
N ALA A 51 23.45 20.87 4.39
CA ALA A 51 23.91 20.02 3.29
C ALA A 51 25.44 20.13 3.06
N GLY A 52 26.13 21.13 3.62
CA GLY A 52 27.55 21.36 3.39
C GLY A 52 27.87 21.86 1.98
N VAL A 53 26.94 22.58 1.35
CA VAL A 53 27.08 23.13 -0.02
C VAL A 53 26.86 24.65 0.03
N SER A 54 27.46 25.37 -0.92
CA SER A 54 27.25 26.81 -1.02
C SER A 54 25.82 27.14 -1.43
N GLU A 55 25.17 28.05 -0.70
CA GLU A 55 23.83 28.54 -1.01
C GLU A 55 23.75 29.10 -2.43
N SER A 56 24.80 29.79 -2.91
CA SER A 56 24.83 30.34 -4.27
C SER A 56 24.71 29.29 -5.37
N ILE A 57 25.30 28.10 -5.16
CA ILE A 57 25.22 26.96 -6.09
C ILE A 57 23.79 26.41 -6.12
N LEU A 58 23.16 26.30 -4.95
CA LEU A 58 21.79 25.79 -4.86
C LEU A 58 20.79 26.82 -5.45
N SER A 59 21.02 28.11 -5.23
CA SER A 59 20.18 29.20 -5.72
C SER A 59 20.22 29.40 -7.24
N GLU A 60 21.08 28.71 -7.99
CA GLU A 60 21.06 28.70 -9.47
C GLU A 60 19.72 28.17 -10.02
N ARG A 61 19.08 27.27 -9.29
CA ARG A 61 17.74 26.77 -9.61
C ARG A 61 16.70 27.50 -8.76
N VAL A 62 15.66 28.04 -9.40
CA VAL A 62 14.52 28.64 -8.70
C VAL A 62 13.35 27.67 -8.71
N THR A 63 12.91 27.28 -7.52
CA THR A 63 11.75 26.42 -7.30
C THR A 63 10.78 27.12 -6.34
N THR A 64 9.47 26.95 -6.53
CA THR A 64 8.45 27.48 -5.60
C THR A 64 7.86 26.36 -4.76
N ASN A 65 7.37 26.69 -3.56
CA ASN A 65 6.67 25.72 -2.71
C ASN A 65 5.48 25.08 -3.43
N ASP A 66 4.73 25.83 -4.24
CA ASP A 66 3.59 25.29 -5.00
C ASP A 66 4.02 24.17 -5.94
N LEU A 67 5.14 24.34 -6.67
CA LEU A 67 5.66 23.30 -7.57
C LEU A 67 6.14 22.05 -6.81
N VAL A 68 6.72 22.23 -5.62
CA VAL A 68 7.17 21.12 -4.77
C VAL A 68 5.99 20.38 -4.17
N ILE A 69 4.98 21.12 -3.69
CA ILE A 69 3.75 20.55 -3.13
C ILE A 69 2.97 19.81 -4.21
N ASP A 70 2.90 20.33 -5.44
CA ASP A 70 2.27 19.64 -6.56
C ASP A 70 3.02 18.36 -6.93
N ALA A 71 4.36 18.36 -6.93
CA ALA A 71 5.16 17.15 -7.15
C ALA A 71 4.93 16.11 -6.04
N LEU A 72 4.89 16.53 -4.76
CA LEU A 72 4.54 15.68 -3.63
C LEU A 72 3.12 15.11 -3.76
N ARG A 73 2.15 15.96 -4.13
CA ARG A 73 0.76 15.55 -4.35
C ARG A 73 0.65 14.53 -5.47
N GLN A 74 1.34 14.74 -6.60
CA GLN A 74 1.39 13.76 -7.68
C GLN A 74 1.97 12.43 -7.18
N LYS A 75 3.05 12.47 -6.40
CA LYS A 75 3.67 11.27 -5.81
C LYS A 75 2.79 10.53 -4.80
N LEU A 76 1.86 11.23 -4.14
CA LEU A 76 0.89 10.67 -3.19
C LEU A 76 -0.40 10.16 -3.87
N THR A 77 -0.75 10.70 -5.03
CA THR A 77 -2.06 10.45 -5.68
C THR A 77 -1.97 9.67 -6.99
N ALA A 78 -0.78 9.61 -7.61
CA ALA A 78 -0.54 8.81 -8.79
C ALA A 78 -0.44 7.32 -8.41
N PRO A 79 -1.11 6.41 -9.13
CA PRO A 79 -0.79 4.99 -9.08
C PRO A 79 0.64 4.82 -9.61
N ARG A 80 1.61 4.65 -8.71
CA ARG A 80 3.01 4.51 -9.14
C ARG A 80 3.20 3.17 -9.85
N PRO A 81 3.77 3.14 -11.08
CA PRO A 81 4.31 1.92 -11.64
C PRO A 81 5.42 1.41 -10.72
N PHE A 82 5.39 0.12 -10.40
CA PHE A 82 6.31 -0.54 -9.47
C PHE A 82 7.80 -0.41 -9.87
N GLU A 83 8.10 -0.11 -11.14
CA GLU A 83 9.48 0.01 -11.65
C GLU A 83 10.28 1.17 -11.05
N GLU A 84 9.62 2.14 -10.40
CA GLU A 84 10.27 3.24 -9.66
C GLU A 84 10.37 2.99 -8.14
N LEU A 85 9.94 1.83 -7.65
CA LEU A 85 9.99 1.52 -6.23
C LEU A 85 11.38 0.97 -5.89
N GLU A 86 12.24 1.85 -5.36
CA GLU A 86 13.57 1.50 -4.88
C GLU A 86 13.54 0.28 -3.93
N PRO A 87 14.63 -0.52 -3.88
CA PRO A 87 14.81 -1.55 -2.88
C PRO A 87 14.84 -0.90 -1.48
N GLY A 88 13.66 -0.81 -0.85
CA GLY A 88 13.49 -0.05 0.38
C GLY A 88 12.05 0.38 0.68
N LEU A 89 11.09 0.10 -0.20
CA LEU A 89 9.69 0.46 0.01
C LEU A 89 9.20 0.07 1.41
N ASP A 90 8.77 1.09 2.16
CA ASP A 90 8.02 0.95 3.40
C ASP A 90 6.74 0.17 3.09
N ALA A 91 6.56 -0.96 3.79
CA ALA A 91 5.39 -1.82 3.64
C ALA A 91 4.10 -1.01 3.79
N ASN A 92 4.07 0.01 4.66
CA ASN A 92 2.90 0.85 4.89
C ASN A 92 2.50 1.67 3.64
N ALA A 93 3.47 2.23 2.91
CA ALA A 93 3.22 2.98 1.68
C ALA A 93 2.68 2.07 0.56
N ALA A 94 3.18 0.83 0.51
CA ALA A 94 2.70 -0.18 -0.42
C ALA A 94 1.22 -0.53 -0.17
N ILE A 95 0.86 -0.71 1.10
CA ILE A 95 -0.50 -1.05 1.53
C ILE A 95 -1.47 0.10 1.25
N ALA A 96 -1.08 1.33 1.56
CA ALA A 96 -1.88 2.51 1.24
C ALA A 96 -2.16 2.63 -0.26
N SER A 97 -1.16 2.31 -1.09
CA SER A 97 -1.32 2.29 -2.55
C SER A 97 -2.28 1.21 -3.01
N LEU A 98 -2.20 0.00 -2.44
CA LEU A 98 -3.15 -1.09 -2.72
C LEU A 98 -4.58 -0.70 -2.37
N GLY A 99 -4.79 -0.10 -1.19
CA GLY A 99 -6.10 0.40 -0.76
C GLY A 99 -6.70 1.39 -1.77
N LEU A 100 -5.92 2.41 -2.18
CA LEU A 100 -6.37 3.42 -3.15
C LEU A 100 -6.68 2.81 -4.53
N MET A 101 -5.93 1.80 -4.96
CA MET A 101 -6.20 1.11 -6.23
C MET A 101 -7.52 0.34 -6.17
N LEU A 102 -7.76 -0.38 -5.07
CA LEU A 102 -8.99 -1.15 -4.87
C LEU A 102 -10.22 -0.24 -4.74
N GLU A 103 -10.11 0.88 -4.01
CA GLU A 103 -11.18 1.91 -3.95
C GLU A 103 -11.57 2.44 -5.33
N LYS A 104 -10.59 2.61 -6.23
CA LYS A 104 -10.81 3.07 -7.61
C LYS A 104 -11.26 1.97 -8.56
N GLY A 105 -11.47 0.75 -8.08
CA GLY A 105 -11.84 -0.42 -8.89
C GLY A 105 -10.71 -0.96 -9.76
N LEU A 106 -9.45 -0.57 -9.52
CA LEU A 106 -8.27 -1.03 -10.27
C LEU A 106 -7.78 -2.39 -9.75
N ILE A 107 -8.66 -3.39 -9.75
CA ILE A 107 -8.45 -4.71 -9.11
C ILE A 107 -7.24 -5.44 -9.70
N ASP A 108 -7.15 -5.54 -11.04
CA ASP A 108 -6.03 -6.22 -11.70
C ASP A 108 -4.69 -5.56 -11.42
N GLY A 109 -4.68 -4.22 -11.36
CA GLY A 109 -3.50 -3.44 -11.00
C GLY A 109 -3.07 -3.71 -9.56
N ALA A 110 -4.01 -3.68 -8.61
CA ALA A 110 -3.74 -3.95 -7.21
C ALA A 110 -3.22 -5.38 -7.01
N ARG A 111 -3.86 -6.37 -7.64
CA ARG A 111 -3.41 -7.77 -7.64
C ARG A 111 -1.99 -7.91 -8.20
N SER A 112 -1.69 -7.29 -9.34
CA SER A 112 -0.36 -7.37 -9.94
C SER A 112 0.71 -6.69 -9.08
N MET A 113 0.37 -5.62 -8.36
CA MET A 113 1.28 -4.98 -7.42
C MET A 113 1.50 -5.86 -6.18
N ALA A 114 0.43 -6.36 -5.57
CA ALA A 114 0.50 -7.22 -4.38
C ALA A 114 1.27 -8.52 -4.66
N ARG A 115 1.08 -9.14 -5.84
CA ARG A 115 1.84 -10.32 -6.26
C ARG A 115 3.35 -10.06 -6.26
N ARG A 116 3.77 -8.96 -6.91
CA ARG A 116 5.19 -8.59 -7.00
C ARG A 116 5.80 -8.30 -5.63
N LEU A 117 5.04 -7.65 -4.73
CA LEU A 117 5.48 -7.40 -3.35
C LEU A 117 5.68 -8.71 -2.59
N HIS A 118 4.73 -9.65 -2.72
CA HIS A 118 4.83 -10.96 -2.11
C HIS A 118 6.02 -11.77 -2.67
N GLU A 119 6.23 -11.76 -4.00
CA GLU A 119 7.37 -12.41 -4.65
C GLU A 119 8.71 -11.83 -4.20
N ALA A 120 8.79 -10.52 -3.96
CA ALA A 120 9.99 -9.86 -3.46
C ALA A 120 10.29 -10.19 -1.99
N ARG A 121 9.27 -10.51 -1.18
CA ARG A 121 9.39 -10.81 0.25
C ARG A 121 8.46 -11.99 0.64
N PRO A 122 8.77 -13.23 0.20
CA PRO A 122 7.86 -14.36 0.35
C PRO A 122 7.63 -14.81 1.80
N GLY A 123 8.52 -14.43 2.73
CA GLY A 123 8.38 -14.71 4.16
C GLY A 123 7.53 -13.70 4.94
N ASP A 124 7.04 -12.65 4.29
CA ASP A 124 6.21 -11.63 4.93
C ASP A 124 4.73 -12.04 4.87
N THR A 125 4.21 -12.53 6.00
CA THR A 125 2.80 -12.95 6.15
C THR A 125 1.82 -11.83 5.78
N PHE A 126 2.17 -10.57 6.07
CA PHE A 126 1.28 -9.44 5.78
C PHE A 126 1.16 -9.22 4.26
N LEU A 127 2.28 -9.28 3.54
CA LEU A 127 2.27 -9.14 2.07
C LEU A 127 1.60 -10.32 1.38
N ALA A 128 1.76 -11.53 1.93
CA ALA A 128 1.03 -12.71 1.45
C ALA A 128 -0.49 -12.54 1.66
N PHE A 129 -0.90 -12.00 2.82
CA PHE A 129 -2.30 -11.67 3.12
C PHE A 129 -2.84 -10.63 2.13
N ALA A 130 -2.12 -9.53 1.91
CA ALA A 130 -2.52 -8.47 0.97
C ALA A 130 -2.66 -8.99 -0.47
N TYR A 131 -1.76 -9.88 -0.90
CA TYR A 131 -1.86 -10.54 -2.21
C TYR A 131 -3.10 -11.42 -2.33
N ALA A 132 -3.38 -12.22 -1.30
CA ALA A 132 -4.59 -13.04 -1.29
C ALA A 132 -5.85 -12.16 -1.36
N PHE A 133 -5.93 -11.14 -0.51
CA PHE A 133 -7.05 -10.18 -0.48
C PHE A 133 -7.34 -9.54 -1.84
N CYS A 134 -6.30 -9.06 -2.53
CA CYS A 134 -6.44 -8.46 -3.86
C CYS A 134 -6.83 -9.48 -4.94
N SER A 135 -6.56 -10.77 -4.71
CA SER A 135 -6.84 -11.84 -5.66
C SER A 135 -8.27 -12.36 -5.56
N ILE A 136 -8.94 -12.20 -4.41
CA ILE A 136 -10.29 -12.75 -4.15
C ILE A 136 -11.28 -12.54 -5.31
N PRO A 137 -11.45 -11.34 -5.89
CA PRO A 137 -12.49 -11.14 -6.89
C PRO A 137 -12.18 -11.77 -8.27
N THR A 138 -10.90 -12.07 -8.56
CA THR A 138 -10.47 -12.54 -9.90
C THR A 138 -9.93 -13.96 -9.90
N ASP A 139 -9.52 -14.47 -8.74
CA ASP A 139 -8.96 -15.80 -8.53
C ASP A 139 -9.21 -16.25 -7.07
N PRO A 140 -10.48 -16.51 -6.70
CA PRO A 140 -10.84 -16.89 -5.33
C PRO A 140 -10.20 -18.21 -4.90
N ALA A 141 -10.02 -19.16 -5.83
CA ALA A 141 -9.36 -20.43 -5.54
C ALA A 141 -7.86 -20.24 -5.21
N GLY A 142 -7.16 -19.42 -5.97
CA GLY A 142 -5.77 -19.05 -5.69
C GLY A 142 -5.63 -18.28 -4.38
N ALA A 143 -6.51 -17.30 -4.13
CA ALA A 143 -6.54 -16.54 -2.88
C ALA A 143 -6.73 -17.44 -1.65
N ARG A 144 -7.71 -18.36 -1.71
CA ARG A 144 -7.94 -19.36 -0.64
C ARG A 144 -6.70 -20.19 -0.33
N ASN A 145 -5.99 -20.68 -1.35
CA ASN A 145 -4.80 -21.50 -1.15
C ASN A 145 -3.70 -20.74 -0.40
N VAL A 146 -3.51 -19.45 -0.72
CA VAL A 146 -2.59 -18.57 -0.01
C VAL A 146 -3.04 -18.41 1.45
N LEU A 147 -4.31 -18.06 1.69
CA LEU A 147 -4.86 -17.82 3.03
C LEU A 147 -4.75 -19.03 3.96
N ILE A 148 -5.04 -20.23 3.46
CA ILE A 148 -4.92 -21.48 4.22
C ILE A 148 -3.46 -21.76 4.59
N GLY A 149 -2.52 -21.41 3.71
CA GLY A 149 -1.08 -21.60 3.93
C GLY A 149 -0.43 -20.61 4.89
N LEU A 150 -1.13 -19.55 5.34
CA LEU A 150 -0.56 -18.54 6.23
C LEU A 150 -0.42 -19.05 7.67
N ASP A 151 0.79 -18.92 8.22
CA ASP A 151 1.02 -19.00 9.65
C ASP A 151 0.79 -17.63 10.29
N LEU A 152 -0.30 -17.53 11.07
CA LEU A 152 -0.74 -16.29 11.73
C LEU A 152 -0.32 -16.25 13.21
N GLY A 153 0.36 -17.29 13.71
CA GLY A 153 0.65 -17.44 15.13
C GLY A 153 -0.60 -17.29 16.00
N THR A 154 -0.53 -16.41 17.01
CA THR A 154 -1.62 -16.14 17.97
C THR A 154 -2.36 -14.82 17.69
N ALA A 155 -2.21 -14.22 16.51
CA ALA A 155 -2.82 -12.94 16.18
C ALA A 155 -4.33 -13.10 15.89
N LEU A 156 -5.17 -12.84 16.91
CA LEU A 156 -6.63 -13.00 16.82
C LEU A 156 -7.26 -12.18 15.69
N GLU A 157 -6.78 -10.94 15.47
CA GLU A 157 -7.27 -10.06 14.40
C GLU A 157 -7.02 -10.64 13.00
N MET A 158 -5.80 -11.12 12.75
CA MET A 158 -5.45 -11.75 11.48
C MET A 158 -6.24 -13.05 11.26
N ALA A 159 -6.51 -13.81 12.32
CA ALA A 159 -7.32 -15.01 12.23
C ALA A 159 -8.79 -14.70 11.84
N ALA A 160 -9.37 -13.64 12.41
CA ALA A 160 -10.71 -13.18 12.06
C ALA A 160 -10.78 -12.63 10.62
N LEU A 161 -9.79 -11.84 10.21
CA LEU A 161 -9.68 -11.34 8.83
C LEU A 161 -9.51 -12.50 7.84
N ARG A 162 -8.69 -13.50 8.15
CA ARG A 162 -8.55 -14.70 7.32
C ARG A 162 -9.88 -15.43 7.16
N ALA A 163 -10.67 -15.57 8.23
CA ALA A 163 -11.97 -16.22 8.17
C ALA A 163 -12.95 -15.47 7.26
N ILE A 164 -12.97 -14.14 7.34
CA ILE A 164 -13.76 -13.27 6.47
C ILE A 164 -13.32 -13.38 5.01
N ASP A 165 -12.01 -13.35 4.75
CA ASP A 165 -11.48 -13.46 3.39
C ASP A 165 -11.73 -14.85 2.77
N LEU A 166 -11.62 -15.91 3.57
CA LEU A 166 -12.00 -17.27 3.14
C LEU A 166 -13.49 -17.38 2.84
N ALA A 167 -14.34 -16.79 3.68
CA ALA A 167 -15.77 -16.73 3.42
C ALA A 167 -16.07 -15.96 2.13
N THR A 168 -15.38 -14.83 1.92
CA THR A 168 -15.52 -14.02 0.72
C THR A 168 -15.06 -14.77 -0.53
N CYS A 169 -13.98 -15.56 -0.48
CA CYS A 169 -13.58 -16.45 -1.57
C CYS A 169 -14.73 -17.39 -1.98
N ALA A 170 -15.36 -18.04 -0.99
CA ALA A 170 -16.47 -18.95 -1.22
C ALA A 170 -17.72 -18.21 -1.78
N LEU A 171 -17.96 -16.96 -1.39
CA LEU A 171 -19.03 -16.13 -1.97
C LEU A 171 -18.81 -15.85 -3.48
N PHE A 172 -17.58 -15.50 -3.88
CA PHE A 172 -17.25 -15.34 -5.30
C PHE A 172 -17.36 -16.64 -6.10
N GLU A 173 -17.18 -17.79 -5.43
CA GLU A 173 -17.38 -19.11 -6.01
C GLU A 173 -18.84 -19.61 -5.98
N GLN A 174 -19.77 -18.79 -5.47
CA GLN A 174 -21.19 -19.14 -5.33
C GLN A 174 -21.43 -20.34 -4.38
N ASP A 175 -20.56 -20.52 -3.39
CA ASP A 175 -20.66 -21.57 -2.36
C ASP A 175 -20.96 -20.98 -0.98
N LEU A 176 -22.24 -20.71 -0.72
CA LEU A 176 -22.70 -20.13 0.54
C LEU A 176 -22.47 -21.06 1.74
N LEU A 177 -22.46 -22.39 1.53
CA LEU A 177 -22.22 -23.35 2.62
C LEU A 177 -20.77 -23.25 3.09
N SER A 178 -19.81 -23.34 2.16
CA SER A 178 -18.39 -23.14 2.48
C SER A 178 -18.11 -21.76 3.06
N ALA A 179 -18.83 -20.71 2.60
CA ALA A 179 -18.70 -19.38 3.17
C ALA A 179 -19.10 -19.33 4.65
N ARG A 180 -20.21 -19.98 5.01
CA ARG A 180 -20.70 -20.06 6.40
C ARG A 180 -19.76 -20.88 7.28
N ASP A 181 -19.27 -22.00 6.78
CA ASP A 181 -18.31 -22.85 7.50
C ASP A 181 -17.00 -22.11 7.76
N ALA A 182 -16.46 -21.41 6.75
CA ALA A 182 -15.24 -20.62 6.87
C ALA A 182 -15.38 -19.48 7.90
N PHE A 183 -16.48 -18.73 7.85
CA PHE A 183 -16.74 -17.67 8.83
C PHE A 183 -16.94 -18.23 10.24
N GLY A 184 -17.75 -19.29 10.38
CA GLY A 184 -18.06 -19.90 11.68
C GLY A 184 -16.85 -20.52 12.38
N ALA A 185 -15.88 -21.06 11.64
CA ALA A 185 -14.69 -21.69 12.19
C ALA A 185 -13.67 -20.70 12.80
N GLY A 186 -13.67 -19.43 12.38
CA GLY A 186 -12.60 -18.49 12.72
C GLY A 186 -13.02 -17.13 13.29
N ALA A 187 -14.32 -16.79 13.29
CA ALA A 187 -14.77 -15.42 13.55
C ALA A 187 -15.43 -15.19 14.92
N ASN A 188 -15.19 -16.01 15.96
CA ASN A 188 -15.89 -15.83 17.25
C ASN A 188 -14.97 -15.92 18.49
N PRO A 189 -14.90 -14.87 19.34
CA PRO A 189 -15.49 -13.54 19.17
C PRO A 189 -14.78 -12.70 18.10
N LEU A 190 -15.53 -11.85 17.40
CA LEU A 190 -14.96 -10.85 16.50
C LEU A 190 -14.26 -9.75 17.32
N PRO A 191 -12.99 -9.43 17.03
CA PRO A 191 -12.32 -8.29 17.64
C PRO A 191 -12.95 -6.97 17.15
N GLU A 192 -12.88 -5.95 18.00
CA GLU A 192 -13.21 -4.57 17.62
C GLU A 192 -12.11 -4.03 16.70
N HIS A 193 -12.20 -4.37 15.42
CA HIS A 193 -11.23 -4.00 14.41
C HIS A 193 -11.94 -3.41 13.18
N THR A 194 -11.31 -2.42 12.55
CA THR A 194 -11.78 -1.80 11.31
C THR A 194 -10.80 -2.10 10.19
N ALA A 195 -11.33 -2.49 9.04
CA ALA A 195 -10.53 -2.89 7.90
C ALA A 195 -11.24 -2.58 6.58
N TRP A 196 -10.48 -2.63 5.50
CA TRP A 196 -11.02 -2.74 4.15
C TRP A 196 -11.49 -4.17 3.93
N LEU A 197 -12.77 -4.33 3.57
CA LEU A 197 -13.43 -5.60 3.41
C LEU A 197 -14.20 -5.61 2.08
N TRP A 198 -14.22 -6.77 1.42
CA TRP A 198 -15.13 -6.97 0.29
C TRP A 198 -16.56 -7.11 0.81
N ASP A 199 -17.49 -6.39 0.19
CA ASP A 199 -18.90 -6.44 0.53
C ASP A 199 -19.46 -7.87 0.28
N PRO A 200 -20.01 -8.54 1.30
CA PRO A 200 -20.42 -9.93 1.17
C PRO A 200 -21.67 -10.11 0.31
N VAL A 201 -22.58 -9.14 0.29
CA VAL A 201 -23.81 -9.18 -0.52
C VAL A 201 -23.46 -8.96 -2.00
N GLU A 202 -22.49 -8.09 -2.27
CA GLU A 202 -22.02 -7.85 -3.63
C GLU A 202 -21.15 -9.02 -4.13
N ALA A 203 -20.28 -9.57 -3.27
CA ALA A 203 -19.46 -10.73 -3.58
C ALA A 203 -20.30 -11.96 -3.93
N SER A 204 -21.41 -12.21 -3.22
CA SER A 204 -22.35 -13.30 -3.54
C SER A 204 -23.03 -13.11 -4.89
N GLN A 205 -23.01 -11.91 -5.45
CA GLN A 205 -23.52 -11.59 -6.78
C GLN A 205 -22.39 -11.47 -7.82
N GLY A 206 -21.16 -11.82 -7.45
CA GLY A 206 -19.97 -11.73 -8.29
C GLY A 206 -19.47 -10.30 -8.52
N ARG A 207 -19.90 -9.32 -7.72
CA ARG A 207 -19.48 -7.92 -7.83
C ARG A 207 -18.44 -7.57 -6.77
N ALA A 208 -17.35 -6.96 -7.22
CA ALA A 208 -16.23 -6.58 -6.38
C ALA A 208 -16.37 -5.15 -5.86
N ILE A 209 -17.09 -5.01 -4.74
CA ILE A 209 -17.28 -3.72 -4.06
C ILE A 209 -16.50 -3.72 -2.74
N LEU A 210 -15.60 -2.76 -2.59
CA LEU A 210 -14.78 -2.59 -1.40
C LEU A 210 -15.45 -1.63 -0.42
N GLN A 211 -15.42 -1.94 0.87
CA GLN A 211 -15.94 -1.09 1.93
C GLN A 211 -14.99 -0.99 3.11
N TYR A 212 -14.93 0.19 3.73
CA TYR A 212 -14.23 0.38 5.00
C TYR A 212 -15.24 0.27 6.13
N GLY A 213 -15.03 -0.68 7.05
CA GLY A 213 -16.00 -0.97 8.11
C GLY A 213 -15.45 -1.87 9.21
N THR A 214 -16.29 -2.16 10.20
CA THR A 214 -15.97 -3.11 11.27
C THR A 214 -16.25 -4.54 10.83
N LEU A 215 -15.56 -5.50 11.46
CA LEU A 215 -15.84 -6.93 11.20
C LEU A 215 -17.29 -7.30 11.55
N ASP A 216 -17.86 -6.67 12.59
CA ASP A 216 -19.28 -6.83 12.97
C ASP A 216 -20.23 -6.30 11.88
N SER A 217 -19.91 -5.16 11.27
CA SER A 217 -20.73 -4.63 10.16
C SER A 217 -20.72 -5.57 8.96
N TRP A 218 -19.57 -6.18 8.65
CA TRP A 218 -19.47 -7.20 7.61
C TRP A 218 -20.31 -8.45 7.94
N ALA A 219 -20.21 -8.94 9.19
CA ALA A 219 -20.95 -10.11 9.64
C ALA A 219 -22.48 -9.93 9.55
N LYS A 220 -22.98 -8.74 9.92
CA LYS A 220 -24.40 -8.39 9.80
C LYS A 220 -24.86 -8.45 8.35
N ARG A 221 -24.07 -7.92 7.42
CA ARG A 221 -24.38 -7.94 5.99
C ARG A 221 -24.27 -9.34 5.39
N PHE A 222 -23.30 -10.13 5.83
CA PHE A 222 -23.18 -11.53 5.44
C PHE A 222 -24.41 -12.36 5.84
N ALA A 223 -25.04 -12.04 6.98
CA ALA A 223 -26.27 -12.69 7.44
C ALA A 223 -27.51 -12.36 6.58
N GLU A 224 -27.46 -11.31 5.75
CA GLU A 224 -28.55 -10.94 4.83
C GLU A 224 -28.61 -11.85 3.59
N ILE A 225 -27.59 -12.66 3.35
CA ILE A 225 -27.51 -13.54 2.18
C ILE A 225 -28.42 -14.76 2.36
N GLU A 226 -29.52 -14.76 1.62
CA GLU A 226 -30.47 -15.88 1.57
C GLU A 226 -29.91 -17.04 0.73
N PRO A 227 -30.17 -18.31 1.12
CA PRO A 227 -29.87 -19.45 0.27
C PRO A 227 -30.76 -19.43 -0.98
N SER A 228 -30.14 -19.46 -2.16
CA SER A 228 -30.80 -19.60 -3.48
C SER A 228 -31.39 -20.98 -3.69
#